data_AF-A0A6L5FKX9-F1
#
_entry.id   AF-A0A6L5FKX9-F1
#
_cell.length_a   1.000
_cell.length_b   1.000
_cell.length_c   1.000
_cell.angle_alpha   90.00
_cell.angle_beta   90.00
_cell.angle_gamma   90.00
#
_symmetry.space_group_name_H-M   'P 1'
#
loop_
_entity.id
_entity.type
_entity.pdbx_description
1 polymer ?
#
loop_
_entity_poly.entity_id
_entity_poly.type
_entity_poly.pdbx_seq_one_letter_code
_entity_poly.pdbx_strand_id
1 'polypeptide(L)'
;MTKRSEAKYKLDRRMGQNIWGRPKSPVNRREYGPGQHGQRRKGKLSDYGVQLRAKQKLRGYYGNISEKQFHRLYQDAIRQKGDSGANLIGLLERRLDAVVYRAKFVPTVFAARQFVNHGHVKVNGRRVTIPSYRVKVGDVIEVKEKSKQLALVLEATGLAERDVPDYIQADHSKMTAQLARIPHLNEVPYPVMMEPHLIVEYYSR
;
A
#
# COMPACT_ATOMS: atom_id res chain seq x y z
N MET A 1 11.02 1.70 -18.75
CA MET A 1 9.84 1.75 -17.86
C MET A 1 9.03 0.47 -18.07
N THR A 2 8.69 -0.27 -17.01
CA THR A 2 7.87 -1.50 -17.16
C THR A 2 6.45 -1.14 -17.60
N LYS A 3 5.88 -1.93 -18.54
CA LYS A 3 4.55 -1.80 -19.19
C LYS A 3 3.33 -1.81 -18.23
N ARG A 4 3.49 -1.56 -16.93
CA ARG A 4 2.44 -1.64 -15.89
C ARG A 4 1.70 -0.31 -15.65
N SER A 5 1.97 0.74 -16.41
CA SER A 5 1.42 2.08 -16.19
C SER A 5 -0.04 2.29 -16.61
N GLU A 6 -0.71 1.34 -17.29
CA GLU A 6 -1.87 1.73 -18.11
C GLU A 6 -3.28 1.50 -17.57
N ALA A 7 -3.51 0.94 -16.38
CA ALA A 7 -4.85 1.05 -15.77
C ALA A 7 -4.88 0.75 -14.26
N LYS A 8 -4.70 1.78 -13.41
CA LYS A 8 -4.74 1.67 -11.94
C LYS A 8 -6.01 0.93 -11.46
N TYR A 9 -7.17 1.35 -11.98
CA TYR A 9 -8.48 0.82 -11.58
C TYR A 9 -8.88 -0.50 -12.23
N LYS A 10 -8.07 -1.06 -13.15
CA LYS A 10 -8.34 -2.39 -13.71
C LYS A 10 -8.27 -3.46 -12.62
N LEU A 11 -7.43 -3.26 -11.60
CA LEU A 11 -7.33 -4.16 -10.46
C LEU A 11 -8.62 -4.17 -9.65
N ASP A 12 -9.15 -3.01 -9.27
CA ASP A 12 -10.43 -2.89 -8.53
C ASP A 12 -11.55 -3.65 -9.23
N ARG A 13 -11.69 -3.43 -10.55
CA ARG A 13 -12.68 -4.15 -11.36
C ARG A 13 -12.43 -5.65 -11.46
N ARG A 14 -11.16 -6.08 -11.54
CA ARG A 14 -10.81 -7.51 -11.56
C ARG A 14 -11.13 -8.16 -10.22
N MET A 15 -10.88 -7.45 -9.12
CA MET A 15 -11.17 -7.88 -7.76
C MET A 15 -12.62 -7.67 -7.36
N GLY A 16 -13.42 -6.91 -8.13
CA GLY A 16 -14.79 -6.56 -7.79
C GLY A 16 -14.90 -5.81 -6.46
N GLN A 17 -13.83 -5.12 -6.05
CA GLN A 17 -13.73 -4.45 -4.76
C GLN A 17 -12.94 -3.14 -4.93
N ASN A 18 -13.28 -2.13 -4.14
CA ASN A 18 -12.58 -0.85 -4.14
C ASN A 18 -11.34 -0.92 -3.23
N ILE A 19 -10.23 -1.40 -3.78
CA ILE A 19 -9.04 -1.77 -3.00
C ILE A 19 -8.46 -0.55 -2.26
N TRP A 20 -8.52 0.63 -2.87
CA TRP A 20 -7.97 1.86 -2.28
C TRP A 20 -9.03 2.75 -1.61
N GLY A 21 -10.30 2.32 -1.56
CA GLY A 21 -11.38 3.07 -0.91
C GLY A 21 -11.67 4.43 -1.54
N ARG A 22 -11.42 4.59 -2.85
CA ARG A 22 -11.55 5.89 -3.53
C ARG A 22 -12.94 6.07 -4.14
N PRO A 23 -13.60 7.24 -3.97
CA PRO A 23 -14.90 7.50 -4.60
C PRO A 23 -14.87 7.36 -6.12
N LYS A 24 -13.73 7.73 -6.74
CA LYS A 24 -13.49 7.64 -8.18
C LYS A 24 -13.32 6.20 -8.70
N SER A 25 -13.31 5.18 -7.85
CA SER A 25 -13.12 3.81 -8.31
C SER A 25 -14.27 3.39 -9.24
N PRO A 26 -13.98 2.92 -10.48
CA PRO A 26 -14.98 2.44 -11.43
C PRO A 26 -15.83 1.29 -10.91
N VAL A 27 -15.35 0.53 -9.91
CA VAL A 27 -16.12 -0.57 -9.32
C VAL A 27 -17.41 -0.07 -8.65
N ASN A 28 -17.40 1.17 -8.14
CA ASN A 28 -18.57 1.82 -7.54
C ASN A 28 -19.72 2.05 -8.54
N ARG A 29 -19.44 1.99 -9.85
CA ARG A 29 -20.43 2.12 -10.93
C ARG A 29 -20.55 0.87 -11.81
N ARG A 30 -19.50 0.03 -11.85
CA ARG A 30 -19.36 -1.12 -12.75
C ARG A 30 -18.87 -2.33 -11.95
N GLU A 31 -19.82 -3.09 -11.44
CA GLU A 31 -19.57 -4.27 -10.59
C GLU A 31 -19.00 -5.50 -11.35
N TYR A 32 -18.91 -5.40 -12.67
CA TYR A 32 -18.41 -6.47 -13.53
C TYR A 32 -16.92 -6.34 -13.86
N GLY A 33 -16.29 -7.47 -14.21
CA GLY A 33 -14.87 -7.55 -14.52
C GLY A 33 -14.45 -6.72 -15.74
N PRO A 34 -13.15 -6.44 -15.91
CA PRO A 34 -12.65 -5.76 -17.11
C PRO A 34 -12.65 -6.69 -18.34
N GLY A 35 -12.69 -6.10 -19.54
CA GLY A 35 -12.64 -6.81 -20.83
C GLY A 35 -14.01 -7.22 -21.38
N GLN A 36 -14.03 -7.71 -22.63
CA GLN A 36 -15.25 -8.08 -23.36
C GLN A 36 -16.10 -9.14 -22.63
N HIS A 37 -15.46 -10.09 -21.95
CA HIS A 37 -16.13 -11.13 -21.18
C HIS A 37 -16.40 -10.75 -19.72
N GLY A 38 -16.17 -9.50 -19.34
CA GLY A 38 -16.25 -9.04 -17.95
C GLY A 38 -17.64 -9.16 -17.31
N GLN A 39 -18.69 -9.07 -18.14
CA GLN A 39 -20.11 -9.20 -17.74
C GLN A 39 -20.61 -10.65 -17.75
N ARG A 40 -19.84 -11.60 -18.30
CA ARG A 40 -20.26 -13.01 -18.28
C ARG A 40 -20.29 -13.51 -16.82
N ARG A 41 -21.24 -14.39 -16.51
CA ARG A 41 -21.31 -15.05 -15.20
C ARG A 41 -19.97 -15.73 -14.90
N LYS A 42 -19.42 -15.44 -13.72
CA LYS A 42 -18.17 -16.05 -13.25
C LYS A 42 -18.49 -17.41 -12.64
N GLY A 43 -17.76 -18.46 -13.06
CA GLY A 43 -17.78 -19.75 -12.37
C GLY A 43 -17.15 -19.66 -10.98
N LYS A 44 -17.34 -20.72 -10.19
CA LYS A 44 -16.67 -20.86 -8.88
C LYS A 44 -15.15 -20.85 -9.09
N LEU A 45 -14.44 -20.06 -8.27
CA LEU A 45 -12.97 -20.07 -8.27
C LEU A 45 -12.46 -21.36 -7.66
N SER A 46 -11.37 -21.91 -8.23
CA SER A 46 -10.59 -22.95 -7.57
C SER A 46 -9.86 -22.38 -6.35
N ASP A 47 -9.41 -23.24 -5.44
CA ASP A 47 -8.67 -22.82 -4.24
C ASP A 47 -7.39 -22.06 -4.61
N TYR A 48 -6.67 -22.52 -5.63
CA TYR A 48 -5.54 -21.78 -6.21
C TYR A 48 -5.97 -20.38 -6.70
N GLY A 49 -7.13 -20.28 -7.36
CA GLY A 49 -7.67 -19.02 -7.84
C GLY A 49 -8.01 -18.06 -6.69
N VAL A 50 -8.54 -18.58 -5.58
CA VAL A 50 -8.84 -17.81 -4.35
C VAL A 50 -7.55 -17.28 -3.73
N GLN A 51 -6.56 -18.16 -3.51
CA GLN A 51 -5.25 -17.81 -2.95
C GLN A 51 -4.49 -16.80 -3.83
N LEU A 52 -4.47 -17.03 -5.15
CA LEU A 52 -3.87 -16.10 -6.11
C LEU A 52 -4.56 -14.74 -6.03
N ARG A 53 -5.90 -14.70 -5.98
CA ARG A 53 -6.65 -13.44 -5.89
C ARG A 53 -6.32 -12.66 -4.62
N ALA A 54 -6.24 -13.33 -3.47
CA ALA A 54 -5.83 -12.73 -2.20
C ALA A 54 -4.42 -12.11 -2.28
N LYS A 55 -3.45 -12.84 -2.84
CA LYS A 55 -2.10 -12.33 -3.08
C LYS A 55 -2.09 -11.09 -3.98
N GLN A 56 -2.77 -11.15 -5.12
CA GLN A 56 -2.81 -10.04 -6.08
C GLN A 56 -3.51 -8.80 -5.48
N LYS A 57 -4.54 -9.01 -4.64
CA LYS A 57 -5.26 -7.96 -3.89
C LYS A 57 -4.30 -7.24 -2.94
N LEU A 58 -3.62 -7.98 -2.05
CA LEU A 58 -2.70 -7.39 -1.09
C LEU A 58 -1.51 -6.71 -1.78
N ARG A 59 -0.85 -7.38 -2.73
CA ARG A 59 0.28 -6.79 -3.47
C ARG A 59 -0.13 -5.50 -4.20
N GLY A 60 -1.31 -5.50 -4.80
CA GLY A 60 -1.83 -4.34 -5.53
C GLY A 60 -2.24 -3.18 -4.63
N TYR A 61 -2.69 -3.45 -3.41
CA TYR A 61 -2.99 -2.39 -2.42
C TYR A 61 -1.78 -1.50 -2.18
N TYR A 62 -0.60 -2.09 -1.97
CA TYR A 62 0.67 -1.38 -1.81
C TYR A 62 1.26 -0.82 -3.12
N GLY A 63 0.42 -0.66 -4.15
CA GLY A 63 0.76 -0.03 -5.41
C GLY A 63 1.66 -0.89 -6.29
N ASN A 64 2.78 -0.31 -6.74
CA ASN A 64 3.63 -0.90 -7.77
C ASN A 64 4.76 -1.78 -7.20
N ILE A 65 4.44 -2.69 -6.26
CA ILE A 65 5.39 -3.71 -5.80
C ILE A 65 5.50 -4.81 -6.87
N SER A 66 6.73 -5.16 -7.26
CA SER A 66 6.96 -6.26 -8.19
C SER A 66 6.72 -7.61 -7.50
N GLU A 67 6.36 -8.64 -8.27
CA GLU A 67 6.16 -9.99 -7.70
C GLU A 67 7.42 -10.49 -6.99
N LYS A 68 8.60 -10.22 -7.56
CA LYS A 68 9.90 -10.56 -6.95
C LYS A 68 10.11 -9.86 -5.61
N GLN A 69 9.76 -8.58 -5.50
CA GLN A 69 9.86 -7.85 -4.23
C GLN A 69 8.86 -8.37 -3.20
N PHE A 70 7.62 -8.64 -3.62
CA PHE A 70 6.60 -9.18 -2.73
C PHE A 70 6.96 -10.57 -2.22
N HIS A 71 7.47 -11.45 -3.09
CA HIS A 71 7.95 -12.78 -2.69
C HIS A 71 9.13 -12.70 -1.72
N ARG A 72 10.06 -11.76 -1.89
CA ARG A 72 11.14 -11.53 -0.90
C ARG A 72 10.60 -11.08 0.46
N LEU A 73 9.59 -10.19 0.48
CA LEU A 73 8.95 -9.79 1.74
C LEU A 73 8.27 -10.98 2.42
N TYR A 74 7.64 -11.87 1.64
CA TYR A 74 7.12 -13.12 2.17
C TYR A 74 8.23 -14.02 2.75
N GLN A 75 9.34 -14.21 2.04
CA GLN A 75 10.49 -14.98 2.55
C GLN A 75 11.08 -14.37 3.84
N ASP A 76 11.12 -13.04 3.94
CA ASP A 76 11.54 -12.35 5.16
C ASP A 76 10.50 -12.48 6.29
N ALA A 77 9.21 -12.60 5.97
CA ALA A 77 8.14 -12.76 6.95
C ALA A 77 8.15 -14.15 7.59
N ILE A 78 8.34 -15.21 6.80
CA ILE A 78 8.38 -16.60 7.31
C ILE A 78 9.62 -16.88 8.18
N ARG A 79 10.69 -16.09 8.00
CA ARG A 79 11.92 -16.20 8.80
C ARG A 79 11.79 -15.51 10.16
N GLN A 80 10.82 -14.61 10.30
CA GLN A 80 10.55 -13.95 11.57
C GLN A 80 9.72 -14.86 12.48
N LYS A 81 9.97 -14.79 13.78
CA LYS A 81 9.16 -15.51 14.77
C LYS A 81 7.74 -14.94 14.80
N GLY A 82 6.76 -15.77 15.13
CA GLY A 82 5.35 -15.38 15.25
C GLY A 82 4.53 -15.67 13.98
N ASP A 83 3.37 -15.01 13.86
CA ASP A 83 2.45 -15.21 12.75
C ASP A 83 3.00 -14.65 11.43
N SER A 84 3.16 -15.53 10.43
CA SER A 84 3.71 -15.15 9.11
C SER A 84 2.85 -14.10 8.39
N GLY A 85 1.53 -14.15 8.56
CA GLY A 85 0.60 -13.20 7.96
C GLY A 85 0.79 -11.79 8.54
N ALA A 86 0.82 -11.68 9.86
CA ALA A 86 1.09 -10.45 10.59
C ALA A 86 2.49 -9.90 10.27
N ASN A 87 3.52 -10.76 10.23
CA ASN A 87 4.88 -10.39 9.87
C ASN A 87 4.95 -9.80 8.44
N LEU A 88 4.24 -10.40 7.47
CA LEU A 88 4.17 -9.89 6.10
C LEU A 88 3.55 -8.49 6.07
N ILE A 89 2.46 -8.27 6.81
CA ILE A 89 1.79 -6.97 6.90
C ILE A 89 2.70 -5.93 7.55
N GLY A 90 3.34 -6.27 8.67
CA GLY A 90 4.29 -5.39 9.33
C GLY A 90 5.45 -5.00 8.40
N LEU A 91 5.99 -5.95 7.62
CA LEU A 91 7.02 -5.65 6.63
C LEU A 91 6.54 -4.75 5.48
N LEU A 92 5.29 -4.90 5.04
CA LEU A 92 4.71 -4.07 3.99
C LEU A 92 4.43 -2.64 4.49
N GLU A 93 3.87 -2.48 5.68
CA GLU A 93 3.59 -1.17 6.29
C GLU A 93 4.86 -0.41 6.69
N ARG A 94 5.99 -1.11 6.91
CA ARG A 94 7.31 -0.50 7.19
C ARG A 94 8.03 0.04 5.97
N ARG A 95 7.47 -0.08 4.76
CA ARG A 95 8.09 0.52 3.58
C ARG A 95 7.95 2.04 3.63
N LEU A 96 8.97 2.77 3.21
CA LEU A 96 8.94 4.24 3.21
C LEU A 96 7.78 4.80 2.37
N ASP A 97 7.45 4.20 1.23
CA ASP A 97 6.27 4.62 0.45
C ASP A 97 4.94 4.37 1.18
N ALA A 98 4.83 3.28 1.95
CA ALA A 98 3.66 3.02 2.79
C ALA A 98 3.56 4.07 3.91
N VAL A 99 4.63 4.33 4.66
CA VAL A 99 4.63 5.32 5.75
C VAL A 99 4.29 6.72 5.23
N VAL A 100 4.89 7.16 4.12
CA VAL A 100 4.59 8.45 3.48
C VAL A 100 3.12 8.55 3.05
N TYR A 101 2.55 7.46 2.55
CA TYR A 101 1.12 7.40 2.22
C TYR A 101 0.25 7.45 3.48
N ARG A 102 0.57 6.69 4.53
CA ARG A 102 -0.17 6.64 5.81
C ARG A 102 -0.14 7.98 6.55
N ALA A 103 0.98 8.69 6.51
CA ALA A 103 1.16 10.03 7.07
C ALA A 103 0.48 11.16 6.28
N LYS A 104 -0.34 10.84 5.27
CA LYS A 104 -1.06 11.81 4.42
C LYS A 104 -0.20 12.89 3.76
N PHE A 105 1.09 12.63 3.52
CA PHE A 105 1.94 13.57 2.75
C PHE A 105 1.65 13.53 1.25
N VAL A 106 0.95 12.48 0.80
CA VAL A 106 0.58 12.27 -0.60
C VAL A 106 -0.81 11.67 -0.69
N PRO A 107 -1.56 11.96 -1.78
CA PRO A 107 -2.93 11.49 -1.88
C PRO A 107 -2.99 10.00 -2.21
N THR A 108 -2.09 9.46 -3.02
CA THR A 108 -2.20 8.05 -3.47
C THR A 108 -0.93 7.25 -3.19
N VAL A 109 -1.08 5.94 -3.00
CA VAL A 109 0.06 5.02 -2.85
C VAL A 109 1.02 5.08 -4.06
N PHE A 110 0.49 5.37 -5.24
CA PHE A 110 1.29 5.56 -6.45
C PHE A 110 2.09 6.87 -6.41
N ALA A 111 1.48 7.94 -5.92
CA ALA A 111 2.17 9.22 -5.73
C ALA A 111 3.27 9.11 -4.68
N ALA A 112 3.08 8.32 -3.61
CA ALA A 112 4.10 8.10 -2.58
C ALA A 112 5.43 7.61 -3.16
N ARG A 113 5.38 6.62 -4.05
CA ARG A 113 6.58 6.10 -4.71
C ARG A 113 7.31 7.18 -5.52
N GLN A 114 6.56 7.95 -6.30
CA GLN A 114 7.14 9.04 -7.11
C GLN A 114 7.74 10.12 -6.21
N PHE A 115 7.04 10.49 -5.14
CA PHE A 115 7.45 11.49 -4.17
C PHE A 115 8.77 11.12 -3.49
N VAL A 116 8.90 9.85 -3.07
CA VAL A 116 10.15 9.31 -2.53
C VAL A 116 11.24 9.29 -3.60
N ASN A 117 10.98 8.74 -4.80
CA ASN A 117 11.97 8.64 -5.87
C ASN A 117 12.57 10.01 -6.28
N HIS A 118 11.74 11.05 -6.30
CA HIS A 118 12.18 12.41 -6.62
C HIS A 118 12.99 13.05 -5.47
N GLY A 119 13.01 12.42 -4.29
CA GLY A 119 13.80 12.83 -3.14
C GLY A 119 13.19 13.99 -2.38
N HIS A 120 11.87 14.01 -2.29
CA HIS A 120 11.11 14.93 -1.44
C HIS A 120 11.05 14.47 0.03
N VAL A 121 11.63 13.31 0.35
CA VAL A 121 11.57 12.70 1.68
C VAL A 121 12.98 12.59 2.29
N LYS A 122 13.07 12.90 3.58
CA LYS A 122 14.22 12.61 4.42
C LYS A 122 13.83 11.61 5.51
N VAL A 123 14.78 10.78 5.92
CA VAL A 123 14.67 9.91 7.09
C VAL A 123 15.82 10.26 8.01
N ASN A 124 15.53 10.64 9.25
CA ASN A 124 16.52 11.08 10.25
C ASN A 124 17.46 12.17 9.68
N GLY A 125 16.88 13.17 9.02
CA GLY A 125 17.61 14.29 8.39
C GLY A 125 18.34 13.98 7.07
N ARG A 126 18.43 12.72 6.65
CA ARG A 126 19.12 12.32 5.41
C ARG A 126 18.12 12.09 4.28
N ARG A 127 18.42 12.60 3.08
CA ARG A 127 17.59 12.38 1.88
C ARG A 127 17.55 10.89 1.53
N VAL A 128 16.35 10.33 1.39
CA VAL A 128 16.15 8.93 0.98
C VAL A 128 15.26 8.88 -0.26
N THR A 129 15.76 8.22 -1.31
CA THR A 129 15.05 8.10 -2.60
C THR A 129 14.57 6.69 -2.90
N ILE A 130 14.66 5.77 -1.92
CA ILE A 130 14.34 4.35 -2.08
C ILE A 130 12.97 4.08 -1.44
N PRO A 131 11.90 3.83 -2.22
CA PRO A 131 10.56 3.58 -1.68
C PRO A 131 10.48 2.31 -0.81
N SER A 132 11.32 1.32 -1.12
CA SER A 132 11.43 0.07 -0.36
C SER A 132 12.34 0.18 0.86
N TYR A 133 12.79 1.38 1.23
CA TYR A 133 13.51 1.58 2.49
C TYR A 133 12.65 1.08 3.65
N ARG A 134 13.25 0.27 4.54
CA ARG A 134 12.55 -0.34 5.67
C ARG A 134 12.67 0.57 6.88
N VAL A 135 11.62 1.34 7.12
CA VAL A 135 11.47 2.22 8.27
C VAL A 135 11.51 1.40 9.55
N LYS A 136 12.28 1.86 10.53
CA LYS A 136 12.32 1.31 11.88
C LYS A 136 11.38 2.10 12.79
N VAL A 137 10.92 1.45 13.85
CA VAL A 137 10.21 2.16 14.91
C VAL A 137 11.13 3.25 15.46
N GLY A 138 10.59 4.45 15.61
CA GLY A 138 11.34 5.63 16.06
C GLY A 138 12.01 6.44 14.94
N ASP A 139 12.11 5.95 13.70
CA ASP A 139 12.63 6.76 12.59
C ASP A 139 11.72 7.97 12.34
N VAL A 140 12.34 9.14 12.13
CA VAL A 140 11.64 10.40 11.81
C VAL A 140 11.68 10.63 10.30
N ILE A 141 10.51 10.62 9.68
CA ILE A 141 10.29 10.90 8.25
C ILE A 141 9.89 12.36 8.11
N GLU A 142 10.60 13.11 7.28
CA GLU A 142 10.38 14.54 7.03
C GLU A 142 10.14 14.79 5.53
N VAL A 143 9.19 15.66 5.20
CA VAL A 143 9.10 16.26 3.87
C VAL A 143 10.14 17.37 3.73
N LYS A 144 10.99 17.28 2.69
CA LYS A 144 11.99 18.29 2.36
C LYS A 144 11.35 19.68 2.30
N GLU A 145 12.01 20.68 2.87
CA GLU A 145 11.50 22.07 3.00
C GLU A 145 10.83 22.63 1.73
N LYS A 146 11.55 22.60 0.60
CA LYS A 146 11.05 23.09 -0.71
C LYS A 146 9.83 22.33 -1.23
N SER A 147 9.52 21.18 -0.66
CA SER A 147 8.45 20.27 -1.10
C SER A 147 7.21 20.36 -0.21
N LYS A 148 7.29 21.03 0.95
CA LYS A 148 6.15 21.24 1.86
C LYS A 148 5.03 22.08 1.23
N GLN A 149 5.40 23.05 0.38
CA GLN A 149 4.48 23.94 -0.32
C GLN A 149 3.94 23.37 -1.64
N LEU A 150 4.30 22.14 -2.01
CA LEU A 150 3.74 21.54 -3.21
C LEU A 150 2.23 21.35 -3.03
N ALA A 151 1.44 21.77 -4.03
CA ALA A 151 -0.01 21.60 -4.04
C ALA A 151 -0.43 20.16 -3.69
N LEU A 152 0.30 19.16 -4.21
CA LEU A 152 0.08 17.74 -3.90
C LEU A 152 0.09 17.43 -2.40
N VAL A 153 1.00 18.05 -1.62
CA VAL A 153 1.16 17.82 -0.18
C VAL A 153 0.07 18.56 0.60
N LEU A 154 -0.21 19.81 0.21
CA LEU A 154 -1.26 20.63 0.82
C LEU A 154 -2.65 20.00 0.62
N GLU A 155 -2.96 19.55 -0.59
CA GLU A 155 -4.20 18.83 -0.89
C GLU A 155 -4.29 17.53 -0.08
N ALA A 156 -3.20 16.74 -0.02
CA ALA A 156 -3.17 15.46 0.68
C ALA A 156 -3.44 15.58 2.19
N THR A 157 -2.93 16.64 2.82
CA THR A 157 -3.13 16.89 4.25
C THR A 157 -4.54 17.38 4.55
N GLY A 158 -5.13 18.21 3.68
CA GLY A 158 -6.51 18.69 3.81
C GLY A 158 -7.62 17.70 3.43
N LEU A 159 -7.27 16.57 2.80
CA LEU A 159 -8.23 15.53 2.40
C LEU A 159 -8.88 14.86 3.63
N ALA A 160 -10.20 15.03 3.78
CA ALA A 160 -11.01 14.38 4.83
C ALA A 160 -11.32 12.90 4.56
N GLU A 161 -11.03 12.39 3.35
CA GLU A 161 -11.34 10.99 2.98
C GLU A 161 -10.53 9.94 3.78
N ARG A 162 -9.48 10.36 4.49
CA ARG A 162 -8.53 9.45 5.15
C ARG A 162 -7.97 10.05 6.43
N ASP A 163 -7.86 9.21 7.44
CA ASP A 163 -7.18 9.52 8.69
C ASP A 163 -5.77 8.92 8.74
N VAL A 164 -4.96 9.47 9.62
CA VAL A 164 -3.66 8.91 9.98
C VAL A 164 -3.91 7.82 11.02
N PRO A 165 -3.48 6.57 10.79
CA PRO A 165 -3.70 5.50 11.76
C PRO A 165 -2.79 5.64 12.98
N ASP A 166 -3.23 5.13 14.14
CA ASP A 166 -2.59 5.32 15.45
C ASP A 166 -1.12 4.87 15.55
N TYR A 167 -0.70 3.93 14.69
CA TYR A 167 0.69 3.47 14.65
C TYR A 167 1.65 4.46 13.95
N ILE A 168 1.11 5.55 13.37
CA ILE A 168 1.85 6.67 12.78
C ILE A 168 1.56 7.94 13.56
N GLN A 169 2.60 8.55 14.11
CA GLN A 169 2.51 9.88 14.69
C GLN A 169 2.87 10.89 13.61
N ALA A 170 1.90 11.65 13.10
CA ALA A 170 2.11 12.66 12.07
C ALA A 170 1.84 14.07 12.61
N ASP A 171 2.78 14.98 12.33
CA ASP A 171 2.65 16.42 12.53
C ASP A 171 2.58 17.07 11.15
N HIS A 172 1.37 17.49 10.76
CA HIS A 172 1.11 18.13 9.47
C HIS A 172 1.59 19.58 9.41
N SER A 173 1.80 20.26 10.54
CA SER A 173 2.37 21.60 10.57
C SER A 173 3.85 21.57 10.20
N LYS A 174 4.60 20.61 10.76
CA LYS A 174 6.03 20.42 10.44
C LYS A 174 6.27 19.54 9.22
N MET A 175 5.25 18.83 8.74
CA MET A 175 5.34 17.78 7.73
C MET A 175 6.33 16.69 8.12
N THR A 176 6.20 16.21 9.37
CA THR A 176 7.02 15.15 9.95
C THR A 176 6.15 13.99 10.40
N ALA A 177 6.65 12.76 10.29
CA ALA A 177 5.96 11.57 10.75
C ALA A 177 6.93 10.58 11.38
N GLN A 178 6.45 9.82 12.37
CA GLN A 178 7.23 8.77 13.03
C GLN A 178 6.41 7.48 13.08
N LEU A 179 7.07 6.35 12.82
CA LEU A 179 6.49 5.03 13.05
C LEU A 179 6.58 4.71 14.55
N ALA A 180 5.45 4.75 15.25
CA ALA A 180 5.39 4.55 16.69
C ALA A 180 5.50 3.06 17.07
N ARG A 181 4.90 2.17 16.28
CA ARG A 181 4.98 0.71 16.44
C ARG A 181 4.71 -0.01 15.12
N ILE A 182 5.00 -1.31 15.08
CA ILE A 182 4.61 -2.15 13.94
C ILE A 182 3.12 -2.50 14.10
N PRO A 183 2.26 -2.24 13.11
CA PRO A 183 0.84 -2.48 13.24
C PRO A 183 0.47 -3.96 13.12
N HIS A 184 -0.59 -4.34 13.81
CA HIS A 184 -1.33 -5.57 13.56
C HIS A 184 -2.26 -5.43 12.34
N LEU A 185 -2.73 -6.55 11.80
CA LEU A 185 -3.59 -6.59 10.60
C LEU A 185 -4.87 -5.75 10.76
N ASN A 186 -5.47 -5.74 11.95
CA ASN A 186 -6.70 -5.02 12.28
C ASN A 186 -6.49 -3.50 12.50
N GLU A 187 -5.27 -3.07 12.83
CA GLU A 187 -4.94 -1.65 12.99
C GLU A 187 -4.72 -0.95 11.63
N VAL A 188 -4.44 -1.73 10.58
CA VAL A 188 -4.24 -1.16 9.24
C VAL A 188 -5.60 -0.82 8.61
N PRO A 189 -5.86 0.44 8.23
CA PRO A 189 -7.15 0.84 7.68
C PRO A 189 -7.26 0.41 6.22
N TYR A 190 -7.51 -0.88 6.01
CA TYR A 190 -7.83 -1.43 4.70
C TYR A 190 -9.30 -1.15 4.37
N PRO A 191 -9.60 -0.59 3.18
CA PRO A 191 -10.98 -0.41 2.72
C PRO A 191 -11.72 -1.72 2.46
N VAL A 192 -10.98 -2.82 2.33
CA VAL A 192 -11.49 -4.15 2.00
C VAL A 192 -10.79 -5.18 2.88
N MET A 193 -11.50 -6.26 3.22
CA MET A 193 -10.93 -7.35 4.02
C MET A 193 -9.72 -7.97 3.32
N MET A 194 -8.57 -7.96 4.00
CA MET A 194 -7.34 -8.59 3.53
C MET A 194 -7.20 -9.97 4.18
N GLU A 195 -6.71 -10.94 3.42
CA GLU A 195 -6.57 -12.33 3.87
C GLU A 195 -5.11 -12.79 3.72
N PRO A 196 -4.20 -12.38 4.62
CA PRO A 196 -2.79 -12.74 4.51
C PRO A 196 -2.53 -14.24 4.62
N HIS A 197 -3.38 -14.98 5.34
CA HIS A 197 -3.25 -16.44 5.49
C HIS A 197 -3.29 -17.17 4.13
N LEU A 198 -4.19 -16.77 3.22
CA LEU A 198 -4.27 -17.32 1.86
C LEU A 198 -3.00 -17.08 1.03
N ILE A 199 -2.21 -16.07 1.37
CA ILE A 199 -0.95 -15.75 0.70
C ILE A 199 0.16 -16.66 1.20
N VAL A 200 0.14 -17.02 2.49
CA VAL A 200 1.04 -18.02 3.06
C VAL A 200 0.76 -19.36 2.38
N GLU A 201 -0.50 -19.78 2.31
CA GLU A 201 -0.90 -21.01 1.61
C GLU A 201 -0.53 -21.00 0.12
N TYR A 202 -0.63 -19.85 -0.54
CA TYR A 202 -0.24 -19.73 -1.96
C TYR A 202 1.25 -20.06 -2.17
N TYR A 203 2.12 -19.60 -1.26
CA TYR A 203 3.56 -19.74 -1.38
C TYR A 203 4.13 -20.98 -0.68
N SER A 204 3.34 -21.68 0.14
CA SER A 204 3.72 -22.97 0.75
C SER A 204 3.48 -24.18 -0.16
N ARG A 205 2.92 -23.95 -1.35
CA ARG A 205 2.77 -24.96 -2.39
C ARG A 205 4.09 -25.27 -3.09
#